data_AF-A0A1H8EP30-F1
#
_entry.id   AF-A0A1H8EP30-F1
#
_cell.length_a   1.000
_cell.length_b   1.000
_cell.length_c   1.000
_cell.angle_alpha   90.00
_cell.angle_beta   90.00
_cell.angle_gamma   90.00
#
_symmetry.space_group_name_H-M   'P 1'
#
loop_
_entity.id
_entity.type
_entity.pdbx_description
1 polymer ?
#
loop_
_entity_poly.entity_id
_entity_poly.type
_entity_poly.pdbx_seq_one_letter_code
_entity_poly.pdbx_strand_id
1 'polypeptide(L)'
;MTTFATITASGAYALHPTADVATAFADANDNLLALSADHLSELTGPVAITLFALTATALGIPPVKRFATRDVAARRIWTNLVALSAAAPVAEVPAAPAPQPVAQTLGKAQPKAQRRSKGITIAPKAEAKACKAGTKQAILVDLLFRSGGASMAELREALHPWQDSTIKSGLSWDMGAIKGYGIRTTHENGYQRWLATDYAGMGTFKGDTHPDDNSEAERAALLAQNLADGYDPSQVFAVYHIVLPEGMKEPVPHIGGPHITVADKMNLLVFGDPLPPGAE
;
A
#
# COMPACT_ATOMS: atom_id res chain seq x y z
N MET A 1 -16.91 -14.37 -5.47
CA MET A 1 -17.31 -13.28 -4.56
C MET A 1 -16.13 -13.00 -3.64
N THR A 2 -15.71 -11.75 -3.54
CA THR A 2 -14.67 -11.33 -2.59
C THR A 2 -15.32 -11.13 -1.24
N THR A 3 -14.79 -11.76 -0.19
CA THR A 3 -15.29 -11.57 1.18
C THR A 3 -14.65 -10.32 1.77
N PHE A 4 -15.47 -9.42 2.32
CA PHE A 4 -15.01 -8.21 2.99
C PHE A 4 -15.24 -8.36 4.49
N ALA A 5 -14.22 -8.79 5.23
CA ALA A 5 -14.34 -9.04 6.67
C ALA A 5 -13.35 -8.20 7.48
N THR A 6 -13.79 -7.70 8.63
CA THR A 6 -12.90 -7.07 9.62
C THR A 6 -12.81 -7.94 10.86
N ILE A 7 -11.60 -8.09 11.41
CA ILE A 7 -11.32 -8.97 12.54
C ILE A 7 -10.67 -8.17 13.66
N THR A 8 -11.14 -8.34 14.88
CA THR A 8 -10.57 -7.71 16.07
C THR A 8 -9.40 -8.52 16.63
N ALA A 9 -8.56 -7.89 17.45
CA ALA A 9 -7.51 -8.60 18.19
C ALA A 9 -8.05 -9.69 19.14
N SER A 10 -9.31 -9.59 19.57
CA SER A 10 -10.00 -10.60 20.38
C SER A 10 -10.53 -11.80 19.57
N GLY A 11 -10.41 -11.77 18.23
CA GLY A 11 -10.88 -12.83 17.34
C GLY A 11 -12.35 -12.71 16.94
N ALA A 12 -13.02 -11.59 17.24
CA ALA A 12 -14.34 -11.31 16.70
C ALA A 12 -14.23 -10.90 15.23
N TYR A 13 -15.28 -11.14 14.44
CA TYR A 13 -15.31 -10.74 13.02
C TYR A 13 -16.65 -10.07 12.65
N ALA A 14 -16.60 -9.21 11.65
CA ALA A 14 -17.78 -8.62 11.01
C ALA A 14 -17.66 -8.72 9.49
N LEU A 15 -18.77 -9.04 8.82
CA LEU A 15 -18.86 -9.08 7.35
C LEU A 15 -19.46 -7.77 6.84
N HIS A 16 -18.93 -7.30 5.72
CA HIS A 16 -19.30 -6.01 5.12
C HIS A 16 -19.75 -6.20 3.68
N PRO A 17 -20.67 -5.35 3.19
CA PRO A 17 -21.20 -5.47 1.83
C PRO A 17 -20.18 -5.05 0.75
N THR A 18 -19.24 -4.17 1.09
CA THR A 18 -18.23 -3.65 0.15
C THR A 18 -16.87 -3.51 0.80
N ALA A 19 -15.81 -3.52 -0.02
CA ALA A 19 -14.43 -3.29 0.40
C ALA A 19 -14.26 -1.94 1.12
N ASP A 20 -14.91 -0.89 0.62
CA ASP A 20 -14.78 0.47 1.16
C ASP A 20 -15.34 0.56 2.59
N VAL A 21 -16.48 -0.09 2.85
CA VAL A 21 -17.09 -0.12 4.19
C VAL A 21 -16.22 -0.91 5.15
N ALA A 22 -15.72 -2.07 4.72
CA ALA A 22 -14.81 -2.88 5.52
C ALA A 22 -13.52 -2.13 5.86
N THR A 23 -12.96 -1.40 4.88
CA THR A 23 -11.73 -0.63 5.05
C THR A 23 -11.95 0.53 6.03
N ALA A 24 -13.02 1.31 5.86
CA ALA A 24 -13.33 2.40 6.79
C ALA A 24 -13.58 1.91 8.22
N PHE A 25 -14.22 0.75 8.38
CA PHE A 25 -14.45 0.15 9.69
C PHE A 25 -13.15 -0.38 10.32
N ALA A 26 -12.28 -0.99 9.50
CA ALA A 26 -10.96 -1.44 9.92
C ALA A 26 -10.13 -0.26 10.45
N ASP A 27 -10.03 0.82 9.65
CA ASP A 27 -9.26 2.02 9.99
C ASP A 27 -9.78 2.70 11.28
N ALA A 28 -11.09 2.77 11.46
CA ALA A 28 -11.69 3.46 12.61
C ALA A 28 -11.54 2.70 13.93
N ASN A 29 -11.32 1.39 13.89
CA ASN A 29 -11.33 0.52 15.06
C ASN A 29 -10.03 -0.27 15.24
N ASP A 30 -9.00 0.03 14.45
CA ASP A 30 -7.72 -0.68 14.44
C ASP A 30 -7.88 -2.22 14.28
N ASN A 31 -8.79 -2.61 13.37
CA ASN A 31 -9.09 -4.01 13.09
C ASN A 31 -8.36 -4.51 11.85
N LEU A 32 -8.06 -5.81 11.79
CA LEU A 32 -7.47 -6.46 10.63
C LEU A 32 -8.52 -6.59 9.50
N LEU A 33 -8.20 -6.07 8.31
CA LEU A 33 -9.02 -6.26 7.11
C LEU A 33 -8.63 -7.58 6.41
N ALA A 34 -9.50 -8.58 6.47
CA ALA A 34 -9.30 -9.87 5.80
C ALA A 34 -9.98 -9.89 4.43
N LEU A 35 -9.17 -9.82 3.37
CA LEU A 35 -9.58 -9.96 1.97
C LEU A 35 -9.02 -11.22 1.30
N SER A 36 -8.12 -11.93 1.99
CA SER A 36 -7.51 -13.18 1.55
C SER A 36 -7.09 -14.02 2.75
N ALA A 37 -6.76 -15.29 2.49
CA ALA A 37 -6.17 -16.17 3.50
C ALA A 37 -4.82 -15.64 4.02
N ASP A 38 -4.05 -14.94 3.18
CA ASP A 38 -2.72 -14.46 3.57
C ASP A 38 -2.80 -13.43 4.70
N HIS A 39 -3.83 -12.57 4.69
CA HIS A 39 -4.05 -11.60 5.77
C HIS A 39 -4.34 -12.30 7.12
N LEU A 40 -4.89 -13.52 7.09
CA LEU A 40 -5.19 -14.29 8.31
C LEU A 40 -3.97 -15.03 8.87
N SER A 41 -2.90 -15.17 8.08
CA SER A 41 -1.67 -15.84 8.53
C SER A 41 -1.01 -15.10 9.69
N GLU A 42 -1.24 -13.79 9.80
CA GLU A 42 -0.69 -12.88 10.83
C GLU A 42 -1.31 -13.08 12.22
N LEU A 43 -2.44 -13.80 12.33
CA LEU A 43 -3.11 -14.05 13.61
C LEU A 43 -2.25 -14.88 14.57
N THR A 44 -2.37 -14.57 15.87
CA THR A 44 -1.75 -15.39 16.92
C THR A 44 -2.52 -16.71 17.08
N GLY A 45 -1.83 -17.75 17.57
CA GLY A 45 -2.43 -19.09 17.74
C GLY A 45 -3.76 -19.09 18.52
N PRO A 46 -3.84 -18.45 19.71
CA PRO A 46 -5.08 -18.37 20.47
C PRO A 46 -6.20 -17.63 19.73
N VAL A 47 -5.87 -16.50 19.07
CA VAL A 47 -6.86 -15.71 18.31
C VAL A 47 -7.37 -16.49 17.09
N ALA A 48 -6.50 -17.20 16.39
CA ALA A 48 -6.89 -18.05 15.26
C ALA A 48 -7.81 -19.20 15.69
N ILE A 49 -7.57 -19.81 16.86
CA ILE A 49 -8.45 -20.85 17.43
C ILE A 49 -9.82 -20.26 17.77
N THR A 50 -9.86 -19.11 18.46
CA THR A 50 -11.12 -18.44 18.81
C THR A 50 -11.91 -18.03 17.57
N LEU A 51 -11.26 -17.40 16.60
CA LEU A 51 -11.91 -16.95 15.36
C LEU A 51 -12.41 -18.14 14.52
N PHE A 52 -11.63 -19.22 14.45
CA PHE A 52 -12.12 -20.44 13.80
C PHE A 52 -13.32 -21.02 14.54
N ALA A 53 -13.29 -21.09 15.88
CA ALA A 53 -14.43 -21.59 16.64
C ALA A 53 -15.69 -20.74 16.42
N LEU A 54 -15.56 -19.40 16.36
CA LEU A 54 -16.68 -18.50 16.10
C LEU A 54 -17.27 -18.69 14.70
N THR A 55 -16.41 -18.69 13.67
CA THR A 55 -16.84 -18.88 12.28
C THR A 55 -17.36 -20.30 12.02
N ALA A 56 -16.76 -21.31 12.65
CA ALA A 56 -17.17 -22.71 12.56
C ALA A 56 -18.53 -22.93 13.26
N THR A 57 -18.73 -22.34 14.44
CA THR A 57 -20.01 -22.42 15.18
C THR A 57 -21.15 -21.84 14.36
N ALA A 58 -20.92 -20.69 13.71
CA ALA A 58 -21.91 -20.06 12.82
C ALA A 58 -22.29 -20.93 11.61
N LEU A 59 -21.43 -21.89 11.23
CA LEU A 59 -21.64 -22.85 10.14
C LEU A 59 -21.98 -24.27 10.62
N GLY A 60 -22.10 -24.52 11.93
CA GLY A 60 -22.32 -25.85 12.49
C GLY A 60 -21.13 -26.82 12.37
N ILE A 61 -19.92 -26.31 12.14
CA ILE A 61 -18.68 -27.09 12.02
C ILE A 61 -18.06 -27.28 13.42
N PRO A 62 -17.57 -28.49 13.78
CA PRO A 62 -16.94 -28.72 15.08
C PRO A 62 -15.65 -27.90 15.26
N PRO A 63 -15.44 -27.28 16.44
CA PRO A 63 -14.25 -26.50 16.73
C PRO A 63 -13.01 -27.39 16.89
N VAL A 64 -11.83 -26.80 16.74
CA VAL A 64 -10.54 -27.50 16.88
C VAL A 64 -9.79 -27.02 18.13
N LYS A 65 -9.03 -27.91 18.76
CA LYS A 65 -8.19 -27.55 19.92
C LYS A 65 -6.88 -26.87 19.52
N ARG A 66 -6.35 -27.18 18.33
CA ARG A 66 -5.11 -26.61 17.78
C ARG A 66 -5.07 -26.77 16.26
N PHE A 67 -4.28 -25.94 15.60
CA PHE A 67 -3.92 -26.10 14.19
C PHE A 67 -2.53 -26.72 14.04
N ALA A 68 -2.32 -27.41 12.92
CA ALA A 68 -1.00 -27.95 12.57
C ALA A 68 0.00 -26.84 12.22
N THR A 69 -0.43 -25.85 11.42
CA THR A 69 0.36 -24.67 11.05
C THR A 69 -0.54 -23.43 10.98
N ARG A 70 0.08 -22.25 11.00
CA ARG A 70 -0.62 -20.96 10.83
C ARG A 70 -1.32 -20.87 9.48
N ASP A 71 -0.69 -21.34 8.41
CA ASP A 71 -1.27 -21.33 7.06
C ASP A 71 -2.52 -22.19 6.96
N VAL A 72 -2.53 -23.35 7.64
CA VAL A 72 -3.70 -24.22 7.71
C VAL A 72 -4.83 -23.55 8.48
N ALA A 73 -4.53 -22.83 9.57
CA ALA A 73 -5.52 -22.06 10.31
C ALA A 73 -6.13 -20.96 9.42
N ALA A 74 -5.28 -20.16 8.78
CA ALA A 74 -5.65 -19.06 7.91
C ALA A 74 -6.55 -19.51 6.74
N ARG A 75 -6.16 -20.57 6.03
CA ARG A 75 -6.97 -21.14 4.94
C ARG A 75 -8.33 -21.61 5.41
N ARG A 76 -8.40 -22.32 6.55
CA ARG A 76 -9.67 -22.84 7.08
C ARG A 76 -10.61 -21.75 7.58
N ILE A 77 -10.07 -20.73 8.26
CA ILE A 77 -10.83 -19.55 8.68
C ILE A 77 -11.36 -18.81 7.45
N TRP A 78 -10.53 -18.64 6.43
CA TRP A 78 -10.95 -18.00 5.17
C TRP A 78 -12.11 -18.75 4.51
N THR A 79 -12.04 -20.08 4.41
CA THR A 79 -13.13 -20.90 3.87
C THR A 79 -14.44 -20.66 4.63
N ASN A 80 -14.39 -20.59 5.96
CA ASN A 80 -15.59 -20.31 6.75
C ASN A 80 -16.13 -18.89 6.50
N LEU A 81 -15.27 -17.88 6.45
CA LEU A 81 -15.68 -16.49 6.17
C LEU A 81 -16.32 -16.35 4.78
N VAL A 82 -15.78 -17.05 3.77
CA VAL A 82 -16.38 -17.10 2.43
C VAL A 82 -17.77 -17.74 2.48
N ALA A 83 -17.92 -18.89 3.14
CA ALA A 83 -19.20 -19.56 3.28
C ALA A 83 -20.24 -18.70 4.02
N LEU A 84 -19.83 -18.03 5.10
CA LEU A 84 -20.67 -17.09 5.84
C LEU A 84 -21.08 -15.88 5.00
N SER A 85 -20.18 -15.35 4.17
CA SER A 85 -20.50 -14.25 3.27
C SER A 85 -21.48 -14.65 2.16
N ALA A 86 -21.45 -15.91 1.72
CA ALA A 86 -22.41 -16.45 0.76
C ALA A 86 -23.78 -16.78 1.39
N ALA A 87 -23.80 -17.10 2.69
CA ALA A 87 -25.02 -17.40 3.44
C ALA A 87 -25.68 -16.16 4.08
N ALA A 88 -24.98 -15.02 4.11
CA ALA A 88 -25.56 -13.77 4.58
C ALA A 88 -26.74 -13.37 3.67
N PRO A 89 -27.91 -13.03 4.22
CA PRO A 89 -29.02 -12.54 3.41
C PRO A 89 -28.51 -11.31 2.64
N VAL A 90 -28.64 -11.35 1.31
CA VAL A 90 -28.50 -10.17 0.47
C VAL A 90 -29.47 -9.16 1.06
N ALA A 91 -28.96 -8.12 1.73
CA ALA A 91 -29.79 -7.01 2.12
C ALA A 91 -30.45 -6.51 0.84
N GLU A 92 -31.78 -6.67 0.75
CA GLU A 92 -32.57 -6.02 -0.26
C GLU A 92 -32.17 -4.55 -0.25
N VAL A 93 -31.57 -4.11 -1.35
CA VAL A 93 -31.46 -2.70 -1.67
C VAL A 93 -32.86 -2.13 -1.47
N PRO A 94 -33.08 -1.12 -0.59
CA PRO A 94 -34.41 -0.56 -0.45
C PRO A 94 -34.85 -0.10 -1.84
N ALA A 95 -35.99 -0.65 -2.26
CA ALA A 95 -36.58 -0.40 -3.57
C ALA A 95 -36.62 1.11 -3.83
N ALA A 96 -36.10 1.51 -4.99
CA ALA A 96 -36.20 2.87 -5.47
C ALA A 96 -37.67 3.33 -5.41
N PRO A 97 -37.97 4.48 -4.78
CA PRO A 97 -39.30 5.07 -4.94
C PRO A 97 -39.53 5.39 -6.42
N ALA A 98 -40.72 5.04 -6.90
CA ALA A 98 -41.17 5.21 -8.28
C ALA A 98 -40.99 6.65 -8.80
N PRO A 99 -40.75 6.83 -10.12
CA PRO A 99 -40.33 8.10 -10.70
C PRO A 99 -41.46 9.13 -10.68
N GLN A 100 -41.22 10.27 -10.04
CA GLN A 100 -41.97 11.49 -10.31
C GLN A 100 -41.24 12.28 -11.41
N PRO A 101 -41.94 12.75 -12.45
CA PRO A 101 -41.32 13.42 -13.59
C PRO A 101 -40.94 14.84 -13.18
N VAL A 102 -39.64 15.08 -13.02
CA VAL A 102 -39.08 16.43 -13.04
C VAL A 102 -38.10 16.52 -14.20
N ALA A 103 -38.32 17.55 -15.01
CA ALA A 103 -37.77 17.79 -16.33
C ALA A 103 -36.30 17.40 -16.49
N GLN A 104 -36.02 16.70 -17.58
CA GLN A 104 -34.68 16.58 -18.16
C GLN A 104 -34.11 17.99 -18.37
N THR A 105 -33.23 18.41 -17.47
CA THR A 105 -32.16 19.33 -17.83
C THR A 105 -30.91 18.48 -18.00
N LEU A 106 -30.41 18.45 -19.23
CA LEU A 106 -29.10 17.92 -19.60
C LEU A 106 -28.02 18.74 -18.87
N GLY A 107 -27.83 18.47 -17.58
CA GLY A 107 -26.67 18.92 -16.81
C GLY A 107 -25.55 17.93 -17.05
N LYS A 108 -24.50 18.37 -17.77
CA LYS A 108 -23.25 17.62 -17.94
C LYS A 108 -22.83 17.03 -16.60
N ALA A 109 -22.75 15.70 -16.52
CA ALA A 109 -22.22 15.01 -15.35
C ALA A 109 -20.80 15.52 -15.10
N GLN A 110 -20.61 16.29 -14.03
CA GLN A 110 -19.28 16.64 -13.57
C GLN A 110 -18.56 15.35 -13.15
N PRO A 111 -17.28 15.17 -13.55
CA PRO A 111 -16.50 14.02 -13.12
C PRO A 111 -16.46 13.98 -11.58
N LYS A 112 -16.77 12.82 -10.98
CA LYS A 112 -16.55 12.58 -9.56
C LYS A 112 -15.06 12.82 -9.28
N ALA A 113 -14.77 13.78 -8.42
CA ALA A 113 -13.41 14.08 -7.98
C ALA A 113 -12.73 12.79 -7.46
N GLN A 114 -11.59 12.45 -8.06
CA GLN A 114 -10.77 11.30 -7.65
C GLN A 114 -10.36 11.51 -6.19
N ARG A 115 -10.80 10.61 -5.30
CA ARG A 115 -10.52 10.70 -3.87
C ARG A 115 -9.01 10.55 -3.65
N ARG A 116 -8.38 11.55 -3.04
CA ARG A 116 -6.96 11.53 -2.67
C ARG A 116 -6.68 10.30 -1.78
N SER A 117 -5.66 9.52 -2.11
CA SER A 117 -5.22 8.40 -1.27
C SER A 117 -4.74 8.94 0.07
N LYS A 118 -5.36 8.55 1.18
CA LYS A 118 -4.85 8.87 2.52
C LYS A 118 -3.48 8.19 2.69
N GLY A 119 -2.47 9.00 2.99
CA GLY A 119 -1.11 8.56 3.32
C GLY A 119 -1.01 7.81 4.65
N ILE A 120 0.20 7.31 4.95
CA ILE A 120 0.58 6.73 6.24
C ILE A 120 1.52 7.71 6.93
N THR A 121 1.21 8.09 8.16
CA THR A 121 2.10 8.93 8.99
C THR A 121 2.27 8.27 10.35
N ILE A 122 3.48 7.84 10.65
CA ILE A 122 3.86 7.09 11.85
C ILE A 122 5.13 7.72 12.42
N ALA A 123 5.15 7.96 13.73
CA ALA A 123 6.33 8.47 14.42
C ALA A 123 7.43 7.39 14.52
N PRO A 124 8.71 7.75 14.42
CA PRO A 124 9.80 6.81 14.65
C PRO A 124 9.84 6.34 16.11
N LYS A 125 10.42 5.16 16.33
CA LYS A 125 10.73 4.66 17.68
C LYS A 125 12.07 5.20 18.16
N ALA A 126 12.43 4.92 19.41
CA ALA A 126 13.71 5.32 19.99
C ALA A 126 14.91 4.67 19.27
N GLU A 127 14.74 3.45 18.77
CA GLU A 127 15.81 2.68 18.13
C GLU A 127 15.35 2.10 16.80
N ALA A 128 16.25 2.09 15.82
CA ALA A 128 16.06 1.46 14.53
C ALA A 128 16.87 0.14 14.42
N LYS A 129 16.36 -0.81 13.64
CA LYS A 129 17.01 -2.11 13.40
C LYS A 129 17.41 -2.28 11.94
N ALA A 130 18.54 -2.95 11.71
CA ALA A 130 19.02 -3.29 10.38
C ALA A 130 18.05 -4.22 9.62
N CYS A 131 17.93 -4.01 8.31
CA CYS A 131 17.32 -4.97 7.40
C CYS A 131 18.39 -5.96 6.90
N LYS A 132 17.98 -7.16 6.50
CA LYS A 132 18.89 -8.08 5.81
C LYS A 132 19.04 -7.62 4.37
N ALA A 133 20.26 -7.55 3.87
CA ALA A 133 20.54 -7.15 2.49
C ALA A 133 19.81 -8.06 1.49
N GLY A 134 19.34 -7.48 0.38
CA GLY A 134 18.57 -8.20 -0.66
C GLY A 134 17.14 -8.55 -0.28
N THR A 135 16.65 -8.15 0.89
CA THR A 135 15.22 -8.33 1.25
C THR A 135 14.37 -7.15 0.79
N LYS A 136 13.07 -7.38 0.60
CA LYS A 136 12.09 -6.31 0.28
C LYS A 136 12.05 -5.19 1.34
N GLN A 137 12.37 -5.51 2.59
CA GLN A 137 12.52 -4.54 3.67
C GLN A 137 13.73 -3.63 3.46
N ALA A 138 14.83 -4.15 2.93
CA ALA A 138 16.00 -3.33 2.59
C ALA A 138 15.69 -2.39 1.42
N ILE A 139 15.02 -2.92 0.37
CA ILE A 139 14.56 -2.13 -0.78
C ILE A 139 13.61 -1.00 -0.33
N LEU A 140 12.68 -1.29 0.58
CA LEU A 140 11.80 -0.27 1.17
C LEU A 140 12.60 0.84 1.86
N VAL A 141 13.53 0.50 2.75
CA VAL A 141 14.35 1.50 3.45
C VAL A 141 15.13 2.36 2.44
N ASP A 142 15.74 1.76 1.43
CA ASP A 142 16.52 2.48 0.44
C ASP A 142 15.65 3.42 -0.42
N LEU A 143 14.47 2.95 -0.88
CA LEU A 143 13.53 3.77 -1.66
C LEU A 143 12.86 4.89 -0.87
N LEU A 144 12.63 4.70 0.44
CA LEU A 144 12.00 5.69 1.30
C LEU A 144 12.99 6.72 1.84
N PHE A 145 14.29 6.37 1.90
CA PHE A 145 15.35 7.26 2.38
C PHE A 145 15.86 8.23 1.31
N ARG A 146 15.62 7.96 0.01
CA ARG A 146 16.00 8.91 -1.05
C ARG A 146 15.35 10.28 -0.83
N SER A 147 15.99 11.33 -1.36
CA SER A 147 15.52 12.73 -1.25
C SER A 147 14.06 12.89 -1.68
N GLY A 148 13.67 12.26 -2.79
CA GLY A 148 12.30 12.27 -3.27
C GLY A 148 11.34 11.37 -2.48
N GLY A 149 11.77 10.47 -1.60
CA GLY A 149 10.88 9.43 -1.02
C GLY A 149 10.31 8.52 -2.11
N ALA A 150 9.24 7.76 -1.87
CA ALA A 150 8.64 6.86 -2.87
C ALA A 150 7.12 6.93 -3.00
N SER A 151 6.61 6.95 -4.22
CA SER A 151 5.19 6.82 -4.54
C SER A 151 4.75 5.36 -4.49
N MET A 152 3.44 5.12 -4.34
CA MET A 152 2.90 3.75 -4.37
C MET A 152 3.19 3.02 -5.69
N ALA A 153 3.28 3.75 -6.82
CA ALA A 153 3.61 3.16 -8.11
C ALA A 153 5.04 2.61 -8.11
N GLU A 154 6.01 3.37 -7.59
CA GLU A 154 7.42 2.96 -7.51
C GLU A 154 7.60 1.80 -6.54
N LEU A 155 6.90 1.84 -5.41
CA LEU A 155 6.93 0.74 -4.46
C LEU A 155 6.35 -0.54 -5.07
N ARG A 156 5.28 -0.45 -5.87
CA ARG A 156 4.67 -1.60 -6.53
C ARG A 156 5.59 -2.23 -7.57
N GLU A 157 6.24 -1.39 -8.38
CA GLU A 157 7.18 -1.85 -9.40
C GLU A 157 8.40 -2.52 -8.76
N ALA A 158 9.07 -1.83 -7.82
CA ALA A 158 10.27 -2.34 -7.18
C ALA A 158 10.01 -3.57 -6.28
N LEU A 159 8.80 -3.72 -5.73
CA LEU A 159 8.45 -4.79 -4.80
C LEU A 159 7.53 -5.85 -5.42
N HIS A 160 7.44 -5.93 -6.74
CA HIS A 160 6.63 -6.94 -7.43
C HIS A 160 6.86 -8.35 -6.83
N PRO A 161 5.83 -9.18 -6.58
CA PRO A 161 4.41 -8.98 -6.91
C PRO A 161 3.56 -8.37 -5.77
N TRP A 162 4.12 -7.54 -4.89
CA TRP A 162 3.33 -6.93 -3.82
C TRP A 162 2.24 -6.00 -4.34
N GLN A 163 1.05 -6.09 -3.75
CA GLN A 163 -0.07 -5.19 -4.01
C GLN A 163 -0.01 -3.99 -3.05
N ASP A 164 -0.75 -2.92 -3.37
CA ASP A 164 -0.77 -1.69 -2.56
C ASP A 164 -1.13 -1.93 -1.10
N SER A 165 -2.05 -2.86 -0.82
CA SER A 165 -2.40 -3.26 0.54
C SER A 165 -1.20 -3.85 1.27
N THR A 166 -0.48 -4.79 0.63
CA THR A 166 0.74 -5.40 1.18
C THR A 166 1.83 -4.36 1.43
N ILE A 167 2.00 -3.42 0.50
CA ILE A 167 2.98 -2.34 0.64
C ILE A 167 2.62 -1.44 1.83
N LYS A 168 1.35 -1.04 1.95
CA LYS A 168 0.87 -0.24 3.10
C LYS A 168 1.06 -0.97 4.42
N SER A 169 0.75 -2.27 4.48
CA SER A 169 1.02 -3.10 5.65
C SER A 169 2.52 -3.16 5.95
N GLY A 170 3.39 -3.31 4.94
CA GLY A 170 4.85 -3.27 5.11
C GLY A 170 5.37 -1.94 5.63
N LEU A 171 4.82 -0.81 5.16
CA LEU A 171 5.18 0.51 5.67
C LEU A 171 4.81 0.67 7.16
N SER A 172 3.64 0.19 7.57
CA SER A 172 3.20 0.30 8.96
C SER A 172 3.89 -0.70 9.88
N TRP A 173 3.82 -1.98 9.52
CA TRP A 173 4.28 -3.08 10.36
C TRP A 173 5.79 -3.29 10.27
N ASP A 174 6.34 -3.50 9.07
CA ASP A 174 7.77 -3.80 8.95
C ASP A 174 8.61 -2.57 9.29
N MET A 175 8.35 -1.43 8.65
CA MET A 175 9.15 -0.22 8.88
C MET A 175 8.89 0.38 10.26
N GLY A 176 7.62 0.61 10.60
CA GLY A 176 7.20 1.17 11.88
C GLY A 176 7.40 0.22 13.06
N ALA A 177 6.67 -0.90 13.07
CA ALA A 177 6.62 -1.76 14.24
C ALA A 177 7.90 -2.59 14.46
N ILE A 178 8.44 -3.22 13.40
CA ILE A 178 9.58 -4.15 13.51
C ILE A 178 10.92 -3.41 13.46
N LYS A 179 11.11 -2.50 12.50
CA LYS A 179 12.38 -1.82 12.26
C LYS A 179 12.51 -0.51 13.03
N GLY A 180 11.43 0.08 13.53
CA GLY A 180 11.46 1.28 14.36
C GLY A 180 11.61 2.59 13.60
N TYR A 181 11.52 2.57 12.27
CA TYR A 181 11.52 3.76 11.45
C TYR A 181 10.13 4.41 11.43
N GLY A 182 10.09 5.73 11.47
CA GLY A 182 8.85 6.45 11.20
C GLY A 182 8.58 6.52 9.71
N ILE A 183 7.33 6.82 9.35
CA ILE A 183 6.92 7.06 7.96
C ILE A 183 6.21 8.41 7.92
N ARG A 184 6.56 9.25 6.95
CA ARG A 184 5.87 10.50 6.67
C ARG A 184 5.34 10.47 5.26
N THR A 185 4.06 10.81 5.08
CA THR A 185 3.52 11.01 3.73
C THR A 185 3.47 12.49 3.38
N THR A 186 4.03 12.84 2.24
CA THR A 186 3.81 14.12 1.54
C THR A 186 2.91 13.88 0.32
N HIS A 187 2.39 14.94 -0.27
CA HIS A 187 1.59 14.85 -1.49
C HIS A 187 2.21 15.72 -2.55
N GLU A 188 2.49 15.12 -3.70
CA GLU A 188 3.14 15.77 -4.84
C GLU A 188 2.30 15.53 -6.09
N ASN A 189 2.30 16.49 -7.02
CA ASN A 189 1.78 16.27 -8.36
C ASN A 189 2.87 15.69 -9.28
N GLY A 190 2.48 15.24 -10.48
CA GLY A 190 3.40 14.55 -11.39
C GLY A 190 4.65 15.36 -11.69
N TYR A 191 4.51 16.67 -11.87
CA TYR A 191 5.63 17.56 -12.14
C TYR A 191 6.60 17.68 -10.95
N GLN A 192 6.09 17.89 -9.73
CA GLN A 192 6.90 17.95 -8.51
C GLN A 192 7.65 16.64 -8.25
N ARG A 193 7.03 15.50 -8.57
CA ARG A 193 7.68 14.21 -8.41
C ARG A 193 8.82 13.99 -9.39
N TRP A 194 8.61 14.38 -10.63
CA TRP A 194 9.61 14.28 -11.65
C TRP A 194 10.81 15.22 -11.37
N LEU A 195 10.59 16.36 -10.71
CA LEU A 195 11.69 17.17 -10.14
C LEU A 195 12.43 16.46 -9.00
N ALA A 196 11.72 15.65 -8.21
CA ALA A 196 12.29 14.96 -7.06
C ALA A 196 12.99 13.63 -7.41
N THR A 197 12.74 13.09 -8.61
CA THR A 197 13.29 11.81 -9.09
C THR A 197 13.59 11.85 -10.57
N ASP A 198 14.77 11.36 -10.95
CA ASP A 198 15.30 11.31 -12.32
C ASP A 198 14.60 10.27 -13.25
N TYR A 199 13.31 10.00 -13.04
CA TYR A 199 12.62 8.88 -13.69
C TYR A 199 11.32 9.31 -14.37
N ALA A 200 11.22 8.99 -15.66
CA ALA A 200 10.04 9.24 -16.48
C ALA A 200 8.89 8.30 -16.09
N GLY A 201 7.70 8.85 -15.82
CA GLY A 201 6.45 8.07 -15.89
C GLY A 201 5.90 7.50 -14.59
N MET A 202 6.41 7.88 -13.41
CA MET A 202 5.89 7.41 -12.12
C MET A 202 4.73 8.27 -11.55
N GLY A 203 4.13 9.10 -12.40
CA GLY A 203 2.94 9.92 -12.16
C GLY A 203 2.21 10.21 -13.48
N THR A 204 1.23 11.10 -13.47
CA THR A 204 0.53 11.49 -14.72
C THR A 204 1.30 12.49 -15.59
N PHE A 205 2.40 13.04 -15.08
CA PHE A 205 3.32 13.87 -15.85
C PHE A 205 4.41 13.01 -16.51
N LYS A 206 4.72 13.28 -17.77
CA LYS A 206 5.65 12.55 -18.62
C LYS A 206 6.73 13.49 -19.15
N GLY A 207 7.98 13.07 -19.12
CA GLY A 207 9.09 13.82 -19.69
C GLY A 207 10.33 12.94 -19.80
N ASP A 208 11.01 13.05 -20.94
CA ASP A 208 12.18 12.23 -21.27
C ASP A 208 13.51 12.90 -20.82
N THR A 209 13.50 14.20 -20.49
CA THR A 209 14.68 14.98 -20.06
C THR A 209 14.35 15.88 -18.88
N HIS A 210 15.12 15.84 -17.79
CA HIS A 210 14.86 16.60 -16.55
C HIS A 210 14.54 18.08 -16.84
N PRO A 211 13.54 18.71 -16.17
CA PRO A 211 13.07 20.03 -16.58
C PRO A 211 14.16 21.07 -16.42
N ASP A 212 15.07 20.90 -15.46
CA ASP A 212 16.16 21.85 -15.26
C ASP A 212 17.19 21.88 -16.40
N ASP A 213 17.23 20.84 -17.23
CA ASP A 213 18.08 20.79 -18.43
C ASP A 213 17.42 21.47 -19.63
N ASN A 214 16.11 21.71 -19.57
CA ASN A 214 15.34 22.34 -20.64
C ASN A 214 15.33 23.87 -20.48
N SER A 215 15.36 24.58 -21.60
CA SER A 215 15.11 26.03 -21.64
C SER A 215 13.67 26.34 -21.19
N GLU A 216 13.40 27.60 -20.81
CA GLU A 216 12.07 28.03 -20.38
C GLU A 216 10.98 27.76 -21.43
N ALA A 217 11.33 27.93 -22.71
CA ALA A 217 10.42 27.65 -23.84
C ALA A 217 10.13 26.15 -23.98
N GLU A 218 11.12 25.29 -23.80
CA GLU A 218 10.97 23.83 -23.88
C GLU A 218 10.17 23.29 -22.69
N ARG A 219 10.38 23.82 -21.48
CA ARG A 219 9.57 23.50 -20.30
C ARG A 219 8.09 23.84 -20.52
N ALA A 220 7.81 25.01 -21.09
CA ALA A 220 6.45 25.43 -21.40
C ALA A 220 5.78 24.53 -22.46
N ALA A 221 6.54 24.14 -23.50
CA ALA A 221 6.06 23.20 -24.52
C ALA A 221 5.77 21.81 -23.94
N LEU A 222 6.66 21.29 -23.10
CA LEU A 222 6.49 20.01 -22.42
C LEU A 222 5.26 20.02 -21.51
N LEU A 223 5.05 21.10 -20.74
CA LEU A 223 3.87 21.24 -19.91
C LEU A 223 2.58 21.29 -20.74
N ALA A 224 2.59 22.01 -21.86
CA ALA A 224 1.44 22.08 -22.76
C ALA A 224 1.11 20.71 -23.38
N GLN A 225 2.12 19.96 -23.81
CA GLN A 225 1.96 18.59 -24.30
C GLN A 225 1.38 17.67 -23.22
N ASN A 226 1.91 17.73 -22.00
CA ASN A 226 1.41 16.94 -20.89
C ASN A 226 -0.06 17.25 -20.56
N LEU A 227 -0.44 18.53 -20.54
CA LEU A 227 -1.83 18.94 -20.34
C LEU A 227 -2.74 18.38 -21.45
N ALA A 228 -2.27 18.34 -22.70
CA ALA A 228 -2.99 17.72 -23.82
C ALA A 228 -3.11 16.19 -23.67
N ASP A 229 -2.08 15.55 -23.11
CA ASP A 229 -2.01 14.11 -22.86
C ASP A 229 -2.74 13.68 -21.56
N GLY A 230 -3.44 14.60 -20.90
CA GLY A 230 -4.28 14.32 -19.74
C GLY A 230 -3.60 14.46 -18.38
N TYR A 231 -2.44 15.11 -18.31
CA TYR A 231 -1.86 15.54 -17.03
C TYR A 231 -2.81 16.51 -16.33
N ASP A 232 -3.16 16.22 -15.08
CA ASP A 232 -3.95 17.09 -14.23
C ASP A 232 -3.06 17.60 -13.08
N PRO A 233 -2.69 18.89 -13.05
CA PRO A 233 -1.86 19.45 -11.97
C PRO A 233 -2.56 19.47 -10.61
N SER A 234 -3.88 19.30 -10.57
CA SER A 234 -4.65 19.18 -9.32
C SER A 234 -4.62 17.76 -8.75
N GLN A 235 -4.25 16.78 -9.58
CA GLN A 235 -4.06 15.41 -9.16
C GLN A 235 -2.74 15.30 -8.40
N VAL A 236 -2.84 14.87 -7.15
CA VAL A 236 -1.70 14.64 -6.27
C VAL A 236 -1.69 13.18 -5.82
N PHE A 237 -0.50 12.61 -5.68
CA PHE A 237 -0.29 11.27 -5.14
C PHE A 237 0.45 11.34 -3.81
N ALA A 238 0.25 10.30 -3.00
CA ALA A 238 0.99 10.10 -1.76
C ALA A 238 2.42 9.67 -2.06
N VAL A 239 3.37 10.38 -1.46
CA VAL A 239 4.81 10.07 -1.46
C VAL A 239 5.24 9.76 -0.04
N TYR A 240 5.84 8.60 0.16
CA TYR A 240 6.25 8.08 1.45
C TYR A 240 7.74 8.33 1.68
N HIS A 241 8.08 8.88 2.84
CA HIS A 241 9.44 9.10 3.29
C HIS A 241 9.69 8.35 4.59
N ILE A 242 10.92 7.88 4.77
CA ILE A 242 11.37 7.38 6.06
C ILE A 242 11.62 8.56 7.00
N VAL A 243 11.25 8.40 8.27
CA VAL A 243 11.60 9.31 9.35
C VAL A 243 12.51 8.54 10.30
N LEU A 244 13.71 9.08 10.53
CA LEU A 244 14.69 8.42 11.38
C LEU A 244 14.41 8.73 12.86
N PRO A 245 14.77 7.82 13.79
CA PRO A 245 14.82 8.11 15.22
C PRO A 245 15.64 9.35 15.55
N GLU A 246 15.35 9.96 16.70
CA GLU A 246 16.08 11.13 17.18
C GLU A 246 17.59 10.84 17.30
N GLY A 247 18.42 11.75 16.78
CA GLY A 247 19.88 11.62 16.77
C GLY A 247 20.47 10.80 15.61
N MET A 248 19.64 10.18 14.76
CA MET A 248 20.09 9.41 13.59
C MET A 248 20.04 10.25 12.30
N LYS A 249 21.14 10.22 11.52
CA LYS A 249 21.26 10.95 10.23
C LYS A 249 21.05 10.06 9.00
N GLU A 250 21.28 8.75 9.15
CA GLU A 250 21.18 7.75 8.10
C GLU A 250 20.57 6.46 8.66
N PRO A 251 19.81 5.70 7.86
CA PRO A 251 19.26 4.42 8.31
C PRO A 251 20.36 3.42 8.66
N VAL A 252 20.03 2.48 9.54
CA VAL A 252 20.96 1.42 9.95
C VAL A 252 21.39 0.62 8.72
N PRO A 253 22.71 0.41 8.50
CA PRO A 253 23.20 -0.37 7.38
C PRO A 253 22.60 -1.78 7.32
N HIS A 254 22.31 -2.25 6.11
CA HIS A 254 21.79 -3.61 5.90
C HIS A 254 22.85 -4.66 6.27
N ILE A 255 22.42 -5.77 6.88
CA ILE A 255 23.32 -6.85 7.32
C ILE A 255 23.34 -8.02 6.32
N GLY A 256 24.50 -8.68 6.18
CA GLY A 256 24.61 -10.00 5.57
C GLY A 256 24.54 -10.07 4.04
N GLY A 257 24.94 -9.01 3.34
CA GLY A 257 25.16 -9.01 1.89
C GLY A 257 26.45 -8.25 1.54
N PRO A 258 26.88 -8.21 0.26
CA PRO A 258 28.00 -7.37 -0.13
C PRO A 258 27.72 -5.93 0.34
N HIS A 259 28.73 -5.28 0.93
CA HIS A 259 28.63 -3.88 1.35
C HIS A 259 28.46 -3.00 0.12
N ILE A 260 27.23 -2.83 -0.34
CA ILE A 260 26.86 -1.84 -1.35
C ILE A 260 27.07 -0.49 -0.66
N THR A 261 28.12 0.20 -1.05
CA THR A 261 28.48 1.51 -0.51
C THR A 261 27.40 2.53 -0.87
N VAL A 262 27.37 3.68 -0.19
CA VAL A 262 26.47 4.79 -0.57
C VAL A 262 26.67 5.18 -2.03
N ALA A 263 27.89 5.04 -2.57
CA ALA A 263 28.21 5.26 -3.98
C ALA A 263 27.57 4.21 -4.91
N ASP A 264 27.56 2.94 -4.53
CA ASP A 264 26.89 1.88 -5.30
C ASP A 264 25.36 2.04 -5.31
N LYS A 265 24.79 2.54 -4.20
CA LYS A 265 23.36 2.90 -4.10
C LYS A 265 23.00 4.08 -5.02
N MET A 266 23.93 5.02 -5.22
CA MET A 266 23.75 6.12 -6.17
C MET A 266 23.91 5.67 -7.62
N ASN A 267 24.81 4.71 -7.92
CA ASN A 267 24.97 4.17 -9.27
C ASN A 267 23.78 3.31 -9.73
N LEU A 268 23.17 2.53 -8.84
CA LEU A 268 21.93 1.78 -9.13
C LEU A 268 20.72 2.67 -9.44
N LEU A 269 20.79 3.96 -9.12
CA LEU A 269 19.77 4.97 -9.46
C LEU A 269 20.00 5.61 -10.84
N VAL A 270 21.19 5.51 -11.43
CA VAL A 270 21.54 6.18 -12.70
C VAL A 270 21.66 5.19 -13.87
N PHE A 271 22.09 3.96 -13.61
CA PHE A 271 22.24 2.94 -14.63
C PHE A 271 21.74 1.61 -14.06
N GLY A 272 20.63 1.08 -14.60
CA GLY A 272 20.13 -0.25 -14.21
C GLY A 272 21.23 -1.31 -14.22
N ASP A 273 21.10 -2.30 -13.34
CA ASP A 273 22.04 -3.38 -12.98
C ASP A 273 23.50 -3.24 -13.48
N PRO A 274 24.51 -3.24 -12.57
CA PRO A 274 25.90 -3.32 -13.03
C PRO A 274 26.08 -4.60 -13.87
N LEU A 275 26.59 -4.43 -15.09
CA LEU A 275 26.97 -5.53 -15.96
C LEU A 275 27.80 -6.56 -15.16
N PRO A 276 27.52 -7.87 -15.29
CA PRO A 276 28.25 -8.88 -14.56
C PRO A 276 29.74 -8.78 -14.87
N PRO A 277 30.63 -8.93 -13.86
CA PRO A 277 32.06 -8.84 -14.08
C PRO A 277 32.51 -10.05 -14.90
N GLY A 278 32.71 -9.87 -16.21
CA GLY A 278 33.22 -10.92 -17.09
C GLY A 278 32.73 -10.95 -18.54
N ALA A 279 32.13 -9.88 -19.06
CA ALA A 279 31.94 -9.75 -20.51
C ALA A 279 32.98 -8.78 -21.06
N GLU A 280 34.08 -9.32 -21.58
CA GLU A 280 34.93 -8.65 -22.58
C GLU A 280 34.15 -8.43 -23.88
#